data_AF-A0A6J4NDR8-F1
#
_entry.id   AF-A0A6J4NDR8-F1
#
_cell.length_a   1.000
_cell.length_b   1.000
_cell.length_c   1.000
_cell.angle_alpha   90.00
_cell.angle_beta   90.00
_cell.angle_gamma   90.00
#
_symmetry.space_group_name_H-M   'P 1'
#
loop_
_entity.id
_entity.type
_entity.pdbx_description
1 polymer ?
#
loop_
_entity_poly.entity_id
_entity_poly.type
_entity_poly.pdbx_seq_one_letter_code
_entity_poly.pdbx_strand_id
1 'polypeptide(L)' 'YLIKNDLRDKGEIQLTAAQEHLRQQGNQKYWCVVTQGQRYDTGIPYGLMETQLALALNGIHRTEICEAIARILSTQIKA' A
#
# COMPACT_ATOMS: atom_id res chain seq x y z
N TYR A 1 27.10 -0.15 -3.85
CA TYR A 1 27.76 -1.47 -3.77
C TYR A 1 27.06 -2.49 -4.65
N LEU A 2 25.78 -2.81 -4.41
CA LEU A 2 25.02 -3.81 -5.17
C LEU A 2 25.06 -3.60 -6.69
N ILE A 3 24.78 -2.37 -7.16
CA ILE A 3 24.85 -2.02 -8.60
C ILE A 3 26.26 -2.20 -9.19
N LYS A 4 27.30 -1.77 -8.46
CA LYS A 4 28.68 -1.82 -8.97
C LYS A 4 29.22 -3.23 -9.11
N ASN A 5 28.68 -4.18 -8.34
CA ASN A 5 29.14 -5.56 -8.27
C ASN A 5 28.14 -6.56 -8.90
N ASP A 6 27.13 -6.06 -9.62
CA ASP A 6 26.05 -6.86 -10.23
C ASP A 6 25.41 -7.88 -9.28
N LEU A 7 25.23 -7.50 -8.01
CA LEU A 7 24.62 -8.35 -7.00
C LEU A 7 23.10 -8.27 -7.11
N ARG A 8 22.49 -9.42 -7.37
CA ARG A 8 21.06 -9.56 -7.65
C ARG A 8 20.36 -10.30 -6.52
N ASP A 9 19.19 -9.81 -6.13
CA ASP A 9 18.28 -10.57 -5.26
C ASP A 9 17.26 -11.29 -6.14
N LYS A 10 17.15 -12.61 -6.00
CA LYS A 10 16.33 -13.48 -6.87
C LYS A 10 16.55 -13.28 -8.38
N GLY A 11 17.76 -12.90 -8.78
CA GLY A 11 18.10 -12.62 -10.19
C GLY A 11 17.72 -11.21 -10.68
N GLU A 12 17.16 -10.38 -9.81
CA GLU A 12 16.67 -9.04 -10.16
C GLU A 12 17.58 -7.93 -9.63
N ILE A 13 17.71 -6.87 -10.42
CA ILE A 13 18.29 -5.60 -9.95
C ILE A 13 17.20 -4.86 -9.16
N GLN A 14 17.51 -4.54 -7.91
CA GLN A 14 16.56 -3.86 -7.03
C GLN A 14 16.56 -2.36 -7.29
N LEU A 15 15.36 -1.80 -7.55
CA LEU A 15 15.19 -0.36 -7.83
C LEU A 15 15.74 0.52 -6.69
N THR A 16 15.55 0.10 -5.44
CA THR A 16 16.04 0.81 -4.25
C THR A 16 17.56 0.96 -4.26
N ALA A 17 18.30 -0.08 -4.68
CA ALA A 17 19.75 -0.04 -4.81
C ALA A 17 20.21 0.88 -5.94
N ALA A 18 19.47 0.93 -7.05
CA ALA A 18 19.72 1.83 -8.17
C ALA A 18 19.49 3.30 -7.78
N GLN A 19 18.39 3.59 -7.07
CA GLN A 19 18.07 4.92 -6.55
C GLN A 19 19.15 5.41 -5.58
N GLU A 20 19.61 4.57 -4.64
CA GLU A 20 20.68 4.94 -3.72
C GLU A 20 22.01 5.16 -4.46
N HIS A 21 22.31 4.35 -5.47
CA HIS A 21 23.49 4.55 -6.28
C HIS A 21 23.48 5.92 -6.99
N LEU A 22 22.35 6.31 -7.57
CA LEU A 22 22.17 7.61 -8.21
C LEU A 22 22.30 8.76 -7.19
N ARG A 23 21.66 8.63 -6.02
CA ARG A 23 21.73 9.62 -4.94
C ARG A 23 23.17 9.91 -4.50
N GLN A 24 24.02 8.88 -4.46
CA GLN A 24 25.44 9.00 -4.07
C GLN A 24 26.32 9.70 -5.13
N GLN A 25 25.90 9.74 -6.40
CA GLN A 25 26.69 10.37 -7.47
C GLN A 25 26.65 11.91 -7.45
N GLY A 26 25.95 12.52 -6.48
CA GLY A 26 26.16 13.90 -6.04
C GLY A 26 25.60 15.01 -6.94
N ASN A 27 25.12 14.70 -8.13
CA ASN A 27 24.76 15.73 -9.12
C ASN A 27 23.26 16.10 -9.14
N GLN A 28 22.41 15.41 -8.37
CA GLN A 28 20.97 15.64 -8.36
C GLN A 28 20.37 15.61 -6.95
N LYS A 29 19.37 16.44 -6.71
CA LYS A 29 18.60 16.45 -5.46
C LYS A 29 17.68 15.23 -5.42
N TYR A 30 17.66 14.53 -4.28
CA TYR A 30 16.78 13.40 -4.03
C TYR A 30 15.75 13.79 -2.98
N TRP A 31 14.51 13.98 -3.40
CA TRP A 31 13.42 14.46 -2.55
C TRP A 31 12.43 13.36 -2.21
N CYS A 32 11.79 13.49 -1.06
CA CYS A 32 10.66 12.68 -0.65
C CYS A 32 9.44 13.59 -0.53
N VAL A 33 8.27 13.10 -0.94
CA VAL A 33 6.98 13.75 -0.71
C VAL A 33 6.20 12.95 0.32
N VAL A 34 5.70 13.65 1.35
CA VAL A 34 4.74 13.08 2.30
C VAL A 34 3.36 13.57 1.87
N THR A 35 2.50 12.64 1.49
CA THR A 35 1.14 12.95 1.06
C THR A 35 0.19 13.04 2.24
N GLN A 36 -0.75 13.98 2.20
CA GLN A 36 -1.84 14.07 3.16
C GLN A 36 -2.99 13.16 2.72
N GLY A 37 -3.25 12.11 3.48
CA GLY A 37 -4.29 11.12 3.18
C GLY A 37 -3.97 9.77 3.81
N GLN A 38 -4.88 8.81 3.62
CA GLN A 38 -4.68 7.45 4.09
C GLN A 38 -4.16 6.57 2.93
N ARG A 39 -2.97 5.98 3.12
CA ARG A 39 -2.47 4.94 2.22
C ARG A 39 -3.03 3.60 2.64
N TYR A 40 -3.56 2.85 1.68
CA TYR A 40 -3.95 1.45 1.88
C TYR A 40 -3.00 0.53 1.08
N ASP A 41 -2.62 -0.59 1.69
CA ASP A 41 -1.77 -1.61 1.04
C ASP A 41 -2.64 -2.73 0.47
N THR A 42 -2.95 -2.67 -0.82
CA THR A 42 -3.75 -3.69 -1.50
C THR A 42 -2.95 -4.93 -1.87
N GLY A 43 -1.63 -4.96 -1.63
CA GLY A 43 -0.76 -6.10 -1.92
C GLY A 43 -0.94 -7.27 -0.95
N ILE A 44 -1.66 -7.06 0.16
CA ILE A 44 -1.94 -8.07 1.18
C ILE A 44 -3.46 -8.28 1.33
N PRO A 45 -3.93 -9.50 1.64
CA PRO A 45 -5.37 -9.81 1.61
C PRO A 45 -6.22 -8.91 2.50
N TYR A 46 -5.78 -8.65 3.74
CA TYR A 46 -6.54 -7.80 4.65
C TYR A 46 -6.52 -6.32 4.25
N GLY A 47 -5.41 -5.85 3.67
CA GLY A 47 -5.30 -4.46 3.23
C GLY A 47 -6.14 -4.18 1.98
N LEU A 48 -6.31 -5.18 1.10
CA LEU A 48 -7.32 -5.11 0.04
C LEU A 48 -8.74 -4.99 0.62
N MET A 49 -9.10 -5.85 1.58
CA MET A 49 -10.42 -5.80 2.23
C MET A 49 -10.66 -4.44 2.89
N GLU A 50 -9.68 -3.93 3.63
CA GLU A 50 -9.75 -2.61 4.29
C GLU A 50 -9.94 -1.47 3.27
N THR A 51 -9.21 -1.53 2.14
CA THR A 51 -9.35 -0.55 1.05
C THR A 51 -10.77 -0.56 0.49
N GLN A 52 -11.31 -1.75 0.22
CA GLN A 52 -12.67 -1.87 -0.33
C GLN A 52 -13.71 -1.32 0.63
N LEU A 53 -13.57 -1.59 1.93
CA LEU A 53 -14.45 -1.03 2.95
C LEU A 53 -14.33 0.49 3.02
N ALA A 54 -13.11 1.04 3.02
CA ALA A 54 -12.89 2.47 3.05
C ALA A 54 -13.52 3.19 1.85
N LEU A 55 -13.35 2.65 0.63
CA LEU A 55 -13.96 3.19 -0.57
C LEU A 55 -15.49 3.09 -0.52
N ALA A 56 -16.00 1.93 -0.11
CA ALA A 56 -17.42 1.67 0.02
C ALA A 56 -18.12 2.63 1.01
N LEU A 57 -17.50 2.86 2.18
CA LEU A 57 -18.02 3.77 3.19
C LEU A 57 -17.90 5.25 2.80
N ASN A 58 -17.09 5.59 1.80
CA ASN A 58 -17.01 6.93 1.21
C ASN A 58 -17.79 7.05 -0.12
N GLY A 59 -18.45 5.97 -0.56
CA GLY A 59 -19.20 5.91 -1.81
C GLY A 59 -20.69 6.25 -1.66
N ILE A 60 -21.38 6.32 -2.81
CA ILE A 60 -22.82 6.65 -2.86
C ILE A 60 -23.71 5.61 -2.17
N HIS A 61 -23.26 4.35 -2.07
CA HIS A 61 -23.98 3.24 -1.45
C HIS A 61 -23.58 3.00 0.02
N ARG A 62 -23.00 4.02 0.68
CA ARG A 62 -22.52 3.90 2.07
C ARG A 62 -23.59 3.35 3.01
N THR A 63 -24.84 3.78 2.85
CA THR A 63 -25.94 3.38 3.74
C THR A 63 -26.20 1.88 3.65
N GLU A 64 -26.38 1.37 2.43
CA GLU A 64 -26.64 -0.05 2.16
C GLU A 64 -25.49 -0.94 2.62
N ILE A 65 -24.25 -0.44 2.46
CA ILE A 65 -23.04 -1.15 2.90
C ILE A 65 -22.94 -1.18 4.42
N CYS A 66 -23.19 -0.07 5.11
CA CYS A 66 -23.25 -0.02 6.57
C CYS A 66 -24.30 -0.99 7.13
N GLU A 67 -25.49 -1.02 6.53
CA GLU A 67 -26.56 -1.94 6.91
C GLU A 67 -26.15 -3.40 6.71
N ALA A 68 -25.52 -3.72 5.58
CA ALA A 68 -25.03 -5.07 5.30
C ALA A 68 -23.96 -5.50 6.32
N ILE A 69 -23.03 -4.63 6.66
CA ILE A 69 -21.99 -4.89 7.67
C ILE A 69 -22.63 -5.10 9.04
N ALA A 70 -23.52 -4.20 9.47
CA ALA A 70 -24.22 -4.31 10.74
C ALA A 70 -24.98 -5.65 10.86
N ARG A 71 -25.67 -6.06 9.79
CA ARG A 71 -26.35 -7.35 9.72
C ARG A 71 -25.37 -8.51 9.87
N ILE A 72 -24.27 -8.52 9.12
CA ILE A 72 -23.24 -9.57 9.18
C ILE A 72 -22.63 -9.66 10.60
N LEU A 73 -22.25 -8.52 11.18
CA LEU A 73 -21.71 -8.48 12.54
C LEU A 73 -22.73 -8.97 13.58
N SER A 74 -24.01 -8.60 13.45
CA SER A 74 -25.06 -9.07 14.35
C SER A 74 -25.26 -10.59 14.31
N THR A 75 -24.99 -11.24 13.17
CA THR A 75 -25.06 -12.71 13.06
C THR A 75 -23.87 -13.40 13.71
N GLN A 76 -22.70 -12.77 13.75
CA GLN A 76 -21.49 -13.32 14.36
C GLN A 76 -21.49 -13.22 15.90
N ILE A 77 -22.23 -12.26 16.48
CA ILE A 77 -22.35 -12.08 17.94
C ILE A 77 -23.33 -13.08 18.58
N LYS A 78 -24.24 -13.66 17.80
CA LYS A 78 -25.27 -14.62 18.26
C LYS A 78 -24.81 -16.09 18.18
N ALA A 79 -23.60 -16.34 17.69
CA ALA A 79 -22.96 -17.65 17.65
C ALA A 79 -21.95 -17.75 18.80
#